data_AF-A0A8H7KKL5-F1
#
_entry.id   AF-A0A8H7KKL5-F1
#
_cell.length_a   1.000
_cell.length_b   1.000
_cell.length_c   1.000
_cell.angle_alpha   90.00
_cell.angle_beta   90.00
_cell.angle_gamma   90.00
#
_symmetry.space_group_name_H-M   'P 1'
#
loop_
_entity.id
_entity.type
_entity.pdbx_description
1 polymer ?
#
loop_
_entity_poly.entity_id
_entity_poly.type
_entity_poly.pdbx_seq_one_letter_code
_entity_poly.pdbx_strand_id
1 'polypeptide(L)'
;MIDSGKRVVVFLGAGADTSQVDFLLPEFEMIWETPFGVADPSFPCSVGRIDGPLSTADHSYMINHSLNKNILPIGDGVLVSDPLDAPTTNSVNSIIANVEGCVPLSGANRKPQFVLLDYVDIGNAFQAANQLNGLA
;
A
#
# COMPACT_ATOMS: atom_id res chain seq x y z
N MET A 1 -7.82 17.24 -8.43
CA MET A 1 -8.20 17.43 -7.01
C MET A 1 -8.28 18.92 -6.70
N ILE A 2 -7.15 19.64 -6.64
CA ILE A 2 -7.11 21.09 -6.40
C ILE A 2 -7.81 21.88 -7.51
N ASP A 3 -7.40 21.70 -8.77
CA ASP A 3 -8.01 22.42 -9.91
C ASP A 3 -9.47 22.07 -10.16
N SER A 4 -9.91 20.90 -9.67
CA SER A 4 -11.29 20.44 -9.73
C SER A 4 -12.13 20.86 -8.51
N GLY A 5 -11.61 21.72 -7.62
CA GLY A 5 -12.30 22.18 -6.40
C GLY A 5 -12.58 21.10 -5.35
N LYS A 6 -11.91 19.94 -5.44
CA LYS A 6 -12.06 18.82 -4.50
C LYS A 6 -11.07 18.95 -3.35
N ARG A 7 -11.51 18.60 -2.14
CA ARG A 7 -10.66 18.60 -0.94
C ARG A 7 -9.48 17.64 -1.11
N VAL A 8 -8.29 18.12 -0.81
CA VAL A 8 -7.09 17.29 -0.63
C VAL A 8 -7.10 16.75 0.80
N VAL A 9 -6.78 15.47 0.96
CA VAL A 9 -6.59 14.81 2.26
C VAL A 9 -5.14 14.34 2.30
N VAL A 10 -4.44 14.64 3.39
CA VAL A 10 -3.03 14.31 3.57
C VAL A 10 -2.88 13.44 4.80
N PHE A 11 -2.12 12.36 4.64
CA PHE A 11 -1.76 11.44 5.72
C PHE A 11 -0.26 11.55 5.97
N LEU A 12 0.14 11.58 7.24
CA LEU A 12 1.54 11.65 7.66
C LEU A 12 1.90 10.37 8.42
N GLY A 13 2.88 9.63 7.91
CA GLY A 13 3.27 8.32 8.43
C GLY A 13 3.87 8.33 9.83
N ALA A 14 4.32 9.48 10.34
CA ALA A 14 4.80 9.62 11.70
C ALA A 14 4.70 11.07 12.20
N GLY A 15 4.36 11.24 13.48
CA GLY A 15 4.42 12.55 14.15
C GLY A 15 3.31 13.52 13.76
N ALA A 16 2.17 13.03 13.26
CA ALA A 16 1.00 13.85 13.05
C ALA A 16 0.47 14.37 14.40
N ASP A 17 0.26 15.68 14.51
CA ASP A 17 -0.38 16.32 15.66
C ASP A 17 -1.55 17.17 15.15
N THR A 18 -2.74 16.59 15.18
CA THR A 18 -3.97 17.23 14.69
C THR A 18 -4.44 18.38 15.57
N SER A 19 -3.87 18.56 16.78
CA SER A 19 -4.12 19.74 17.62
C SER A 19 -3.36 20.97 17.14
N GLN A 20 -2.27 20.78 16.40
CA GLN A 20 -1.45 21.85 15.81
C GLN A 20 -1.69 22.01 14.31
N VAL A 21 -1.85 20.90 13.59
CA VAL A 21 -2.03 20.85 12.13
C VAL A 21 -3.16 19.90 11.78
N ASP A 22 -4.39 20.41 11.86
CA ASP A 22 -5.64 19.63 11.73
C ASP A 22 -5.88 18.98 10.36
N PHE A 23 -5.14 19.41 9.32
CA PHE A 23 -5.22 18.86 7.97
C PHE A 23 -4.18 17.78 7.66
N LEU A 24 -3.23 17.50 8.57
CA LEU A 24 -2.30 16.37 8.47
C LEU A 24 -2.81 15.24 9.36
N LEU A 25 -3.46 14.25 8.75
CA LEU A 25 -4.03 13.13 9.49
C LEU A 25 -2.95 12.08 9.81
N PRO A 26 -2.99 11.43 10.99
CA PRO A 26 -2.11 10.29 11.30
C PRO A 26 -2.43 9.13 10.35
N GLU A 27 -1.41 8.65 9.62
CA GLU A 27 -1.62 7.56 8.65
C GLU A 27 -2.20 6.32 9.32
N PHE A 28 -1.56 5.80 10.37
CA PHE A 28 -1.94 4.50 10.94
C PHE A 28 -3.24 4.46 11.72
N GLU A 29 -3.77 5.60 12.14
CA GLU A 29 -5.12 5.67 12.73
C GLU A 29 -6.23 5.71 11.65
N MET A 30 -5.86 5.94 10.38
CA MET A 30 -6.80 6.16 9.26
C MET A 30 -6.65 5.13 8.14
N ILE A 31 -5.43 4.60 7.97
CA ILE A 31 -4.98 3.68 6.92
C ILE A 31 -4.23 2.53 7.60
N TRP A 32 -4.67 1.30 7.37
CA TRP A 32 -3.80 0.15 7.61
C TRP A 32 -3.04 -0.22 6.35
N GLU A 33 -1.90 -0.89 6.50
CA GLU A 33 -1.17 -1.45 5.37
C GLU A 33 -0.58 -2.82 5.65
N THR A 34 -0.30 -3.56 4.57
CA THR A 34 0.39 -4.84 4.65
C THR A 34 1.83 -4.65 5.16
N PRO A 35 2.50 -5.72 5.66
CA PRO A 35 3.89 -5.64 6.09
C PRO A 35 4.81 -5.01 5.03
N PHE A 36 5.81 -4.26 5.49
CA PHE A 36 6.88 -3.72 4.65
C PHE A 36 8.01 -4.75 4.48
N GLY A 37 8.97 -4.47 3.59
CA GLY A 37 10.14 -5.34 3.42
C GLY A 37 9.78 -6.72 2.84
N VAL A 38 8.74 -6.78 2.01
CA VAL A 38 8.22 -8.05 1.47
C VAL A 38 9.30 -8.69 0.58
N ALA A 39 9.65 -9.95 0.87
CA ALA A 39 10.58 -10.74 0.06
C ALA A 39 9.91 -11.94 -0.64
N ASP A 40 8.60 -12.13 -0.41
CA ASP A 40 7.79 -13.13 -1.11
C ASP A 40 7.08 -12.46 -2.31
N PRO A 41 7.40 -12.85 -3.57
CA PRO A 41 6.82 -12.23 -4.76
C PRO A 41 5.34 -12.53 -4.97
N SER A 42 4.74 -13.40 -4.16
CA SER A 42 3.28 -13.62 -4.15
C SER A 42 2.52 -12.57 -3.34
N PHE A 43 3.22 -11.75 -2.55
CA PHE A 43 2.64 -10.71 -1.69
C PHE A 43 1.45 -11.22 -0.85
N PRO A 44 1.65 -12.24 0.02
CA PRO A 44 0.57 -12.78 0.84
C PRO A 44 -0.03 -11.68 1.73
N CYS A 45 -1.34 -11.50 1.66
CA CYS A 45 -1.96 -10.40 2.37
C CYS A 45 -2.16 -10.69 3.86
N SER A 46 -1.78 -9.71 4.68
CA SER A 46 -2.09 -9.63 6.11
C SER A 46 -2.07 -8.17 6.55
N VAL A 47 -2.74 -7.84 7.66
CA VAL A 47 -2.63 -6.51 8.27
C VAL A 47 -1.28 -6.42 8.97
N GLY A 48 -0.44 -5.45 8.58
CA GLY A 48 0.91 -5.26 9.13
C GLY A 48 1.01 -4.04 10.04
N ARG A 49 0.78 -2.84 9.49
CA ARG A 49 0.86 -1.57 10.23
C ARG A 49 -0.54 -0.96 10.34
N ILE A 50 -0.98 -0.73 11.58
CA ILE A 50 -2.29 -0.20 11.97
C ILE A 50 -2.17 0.33 13.40
N ASP A 51 -2.88 1.40 13.73
CA ASP A 51 -2.91 1.98 15.07
C ASP A 51 -4.27 2.65 15.35
N GLY A 52 -4.43 3.24 16.53
CA GLY A 52 -5.61 4.01 16.88
C GLY A 52 -6.84 3.15 17.17
N PRO A 53 -8.03 3.78 17.28
CA PRO A 53 -9.22 3.13 17.81
C PRO A 53 -10.07 2.41 16.75
N LEU A 54 -9.81 2.64 15.44
CA LEU A 54 -10.61 2.07 14.37
C LEU A 54 -10.34 0.56 14.22
N SER A 55 -11.36 -0.21 13.85
CA SER A 55 -11.14 -1.61 13.47
C SER A 55 -10.48 -1.70 12.10
N THR A 56 -9.83 -2.81 11.76
CA THR A 56 -9.31 -3.07 10.40
C THR A 56 -10.37 -2.79 9.31
N ALA A 57 -11.63 -3.13 9.60
CA ALA A 57 -12.73 -2.97 8.66
C ALA A 57 -13.14 -1.51 8.45
N ASP A 58 -12.88 -0.61 9.41
CA ASP A 58 -13.27 0.80 9.36
C ASP A 58 -12.18 1.69 8.76
N HIS A 59 -10.92 1.27 8.85
CA HIS A 59 -9.80 1.92 8.20
C HIS A 59 -9.95 1.94 6.67
N SER A 60 -9.33 2.93 6.03
CA SER A 60 -8.90 2.79 4.64
C SER A 60 -7.64 1.93 4.59
N TYR A 61 -7.11 1.60 3.41
CA TYR A 61 -5.90 0.79 3.36
C TYR A 61 -5.03 0.99 2.14
N MET A 62 -3.76 0.62 2.33
CA MET A 62 -2.69 0.58 1.36
C MET A 62 -2.10 -0.83 1.29
N ILE A 63 -1.65 -1.24 0.11
CA ILE A 63 -0.85 -2.47 -0.03
C ILE A 63 0.62 -2.12 -0.30
N ASN A 64 1.53 -2.71 0.48
CA ASN A 64 2.97 -2.70 0.21
C ASN A 64 3.28 -3.73 -0.86
N HIS A 65 3.30 -3.30 -2.12
CA HIS A 65 3.60 -4.13 -3.28
C HIS A 65 5.05 -3.92 -3.76
N SER A 66 5.99 -3.79 -2.82
CA SER A 66 7.40 -3.53 -3.10
C SER A 66 8.25 -4.75 -2.78
N LEU A 67 8.77 -5.43 -3.81
CA LEU A 67 9.58 -6.63 -3.64
C LEU A 67 11.00 -6.27 -3.23
N ASN A 68 11.50 -7.01 -2.25
CA ASN A 68 12.87 -6.95 -1.76
C ASN A 68 13.56 -8.30 -1.94
N LYS A 69 14.88 -8.26 -2.06
CA LYS A 69 15.77 -9.43 -1.92
C LYS A 69 16.46 -9.38 -0.57
N ASN A 70 16.47 -10.50 0.15
CA ASN A 70 17.28 -10.67 1.34
C ASN A 70 18.70 -11.11 0.93
N ILE A 71 19.64 -10.17 0.91
CA ILE A 71 21.02 -10.43 0.47
C ILE A 71 21.89 -11.06 1.56
N LEU A 72 21.47 -10.97 2.83
CA LEU A 72 22.15 -11.56 3.98
C LEU A 72 21.11 -12.13 4.96
N PRO A 73 20.75 -13.42 4.87
CA PRO A 73 19.69 -14.02 5.69
C PRO A 73 20.21 -14.39 7.09
N ILE A 74 20.65 -13.38 7.84
CA ILE A 74 21.10 -13.50 9.24
C ILE A 74 20.22 -12.59 10.10
N GLY A 75 19.65 -13.11 11.19
CA GLY A 75 18.68 -12.37 12.01
C GLY A 75 17.45 -11.99 11.19
N ASP A 76 17.05 -10.72 11.25
CA ASP A 76 15.92 -10.18 10.48
C ASP A 76 16.24 -9.98 8.98
N GLY A 77 17.48 -10.25 8.57
CA GLY A 77 17.94 -10.14 7.19
C GLY A 77 18.45 -8.75 6.80
N VAL A 78 19.04 -8.66 5.60
CA VAL A 78 19.35 -7.38 4.94
C VAL A 78 18.55 -7.34 3.65
N LEU A 79 17.48 -6.55 3.67
CA LEU A 79 16.56 -6.39 2.56
C LEU A 79 17.00 -5.23 1.68
N VAL A 80 17.03 -5.46 0.38
CA VAL A 80 17.26 -4.41 -0.64
C VAL A 80 16.19 -4.52 -1.71
N SER A 81 15.75 -3.39 -2.25
CA SER A 81 14.76 -3.36 -3.33
C SER A 81 15.21 -4.20 -4.54
N ASP A 82 14.25 -4.83 -5.21
CA ASP A 82 14.50 -5.74 -6.33
C ASP A 82 14.07 -5.17 -7.70
N PRO A 83 14.88 -4.29 -8.32
CA PRO A 83 14.54 -3.70 -9.62
C PRO A 83 14.56 -4.73 -10.77
N LEU A 84 15.23 -5.87 -10.59
CA LEU A 84 15.34 -6.87 -11.66
C LEU A 84 14.02 -7.61 -11.89
N ASP A 85 13.31 -7.92 -10.81
CA ASP A 85 12.01 -8.61 -10.88
C ASP A 85 10.82 -7.63 -10.88
N ALA A 86 11.07 -6.33 -10.69
CA ALA A 86 10.06 -5.27 -10.78
C ALA A 86 9.20 -5.27 -12.06
N PRO A 87 9.70 -5.57 -13.28
CA PRO A 87 8.84 -5.68 -14.46
C PRO A 87 7.75 -6.76 -14.33
N THR A 88 8.01 -7.81 -13.54
CA THR A 88 7.07 -8.90 -13.28
C THR A 88 6.19 -8.61 -12.07
N THR A 89 6.75 -8.16 -10.95
CA THR A 89 5.96 -7.87 -9.75
C THR A 89 5.09 -6.63 -9.93
N ASN A 90 5.56 -5.57 -10.57
CA ASN A 90 4.74 -4.38 -10.81
C ASN A 90 3.78 -4.55 -12.03
N SER A 91 3.51 -5.79 -12.45
CA SER A 91 2.56 -6.10 -13.52
C SER A 91 1.11 -6.00 -13.04
N VAL A 92 0.18 -5.85 -13.98
CA VAL A 92 -1.26 -5.83 -13.66
C VAL A 92 -1.67 -7.08 -12.88
N ASN A 93 -1.27 -8.27 -13.35
CA ASN A 93 -1.69 -9.52 -12.73
C ASN A 93 -1.20 -9.65 -11.28
N SER A 94 0.04 -9.26 -11.00
CA SER A 94 0.61 -9.38 -9.65
C SER A 94 -0.02 -8.38 -8.68
N ILE A 95 -0.20 -7.12 -9.09
CA ILE A 95 -0.89 -6.10 -8.29
C ILE A 95 -2.34 -6.51 -8.00
N ILE A 96 -3.08 -6.95 -9.03
CA ILE A 96 -4.47 -7.38 -8.85
C ILE A 96 -4.56 -8.61 -7.93
N ALA A 97 -3.68 -9.60 -8.06
CA ALA A 97 -3.64 -10.75 -7.18
C ALA A 97 -3.40 -10.36 -5.70
N ASN A 98 -2.48 -9.42 -5.45
CA ASN A 98 -2.25 -8.91 -4.10
C ASN A 98 -3.48 -8.16 -3.55
N VAL A 99 -4.12 -7.32 -4.37
CA VAL A 99 -5.38 -6.66 -4.00
C VAL A 99 -6.46 -7.67 -3.64
N GLU A 100 -6.69 -8.67 -4.48
CA GLU A 100 -7.71 -9.71 -4.28
C GLU A 100 -7.48 -10.50 -2.99
N GLY A 101 -6.21 -10.77 -2.65
CA GLY A 101 -5.85 -11.36 -1.36
C GLY A 101 -6.19 -10.49 -0.14
N CYS A 102 -6.24 -9.16 -0.31
CA CYS A 102 -6.50 -8.20 0.76
C CYS A 102 -7.96 -7.78 0.90
N VAL A 103 -8.76 -7.86 -0.17
CA VAL A 103 -10.18 -7.48 -0.16
C VAL A 103 -10.96 -8.09 1.01
N PRO A 104 -10.78 -9.38 1.39
CA PRO A 104 -11.50 -9.97 2.52
C PRO A 104 -11.18 -9.35 3.90
N LEU A 105 -10.02 -8.70 4.03
CA LEU A 105 -9.60 -8.01 5.27
C LEU A 105 -10.17 -6.58 5.33
N SER A 106 -10.57 -6.04 4.19
CA SER A 106 -11.21 -4.73 4.10
C SER A 106 -12.69 -4.82 4.53
N GLY A 107 -13.17 -3.86 5.30
CA GLY A 107 -14.61 -3.75 5.55
C GLY A 107 -15.34 -3.52 4.23
N ALA A 108 -16.45 -4.22 4.02
CA ALA A 108 -17.28 -4.14 2.82
C ALA A 108 -16.57 -4.49 1.49
N ASN A 109 -15.51 -5.32 1.52
CA ASN A 109 -14.80 -5.78 0.32
C ASN A 109 -14.33 -4.62 -0.58
N ARG A 110 -13.84 -3.54 0.04
CA ARG A 110 -13.29 -2.36 -0.65
C ARG A 110 -11.92 -2.71 -1.24
N LYS A 111 -11.56 -2.09 -2.37
CA LYS A 111 -10.21 -2.10 -2.95
C LYS A 111 -9.31 -1.10 -2.20
N PRO A 112 -7.97 -1.22 -2.24
CA PRO A 112 -7.10 -0.25 -1.56
C PRO A 112 -7.20 1.12 -2.24
N GLN A 113 -6.96 2.17 -1.45
CA GLN A 113 -6.85 3.53 -1.99
C GLN A 113 -5.43 3.83 -2.49
N PHE A 114 -4.45 3.08 -2.01
CA PHE A 114 -3.04 3.25 -2.35
C PHE A 114 -2.38 1.90 -2.65
N VAL A 115 -1.53 1.90 -3.68
CA VAL A 115 -0.61 0.80 -3.98
C VAL A 115 0.80 1.38 -3.85
N LEU A 116 1.55 0.90 -2.87
CA LEU A 116 2.93 1.34 -2.62
C LEU A 116 3.89 0.44 -3.40
N LEU A 117 4.70 1.06 -4.25
CA LEU A 117 5.64 0.38 -5.14
C LEU A 117 7.02 1.02 -5.05
N ASP A 118 8.04 0.19 -5.14
CA ASP A 118 9.35 0.60 -5.63
C ASP A 118 9.32 0.62 -7.17
N TYR A 119 10.00 1.59 -7.78
CA TYR A 119 10.12 1.73 -9.25
C TYR A 119 8.75 1.82 -9.96
N VAL A 120 7.96 2.83 -9.60
CA VAL A 120 6.60 3.07 -10.15
C VAL A 120 6.54 3.20 -11.68
N ASP A 121 7.69 3.46 -12.31
CA ASP A 121 7.88 3.58 -13.76
C ASP A 121 8.22 2.25 -14.45
N ILE A 122 8.48 1.18 -13.69
CA ILE A 122 8.75 -0.17 -14.19
C ILE A 122 7.49 -1.03 -14.02
N GLY A 123 7.11 -1.76 -15.08
CA GLY A 123 5.91 -2.59 -15.11
C GLY A 123 4.68 -1.84 -15.63
N ASN A 124 3.49 -2.18 -15.12
CA ASN A 124 2.20 -1.66 -15.61
C ASN A 124 1.29 -1.18 -14.46
N ALA A 125 1.88 -0.65 -13.39
CA ALA A 125 1.16 -0.21 -12.20
C ALA A 125 0.02 0.78 -12.47
N PHE A 126 0.21 1.75 -13.36
CA PHE A 126 -0.84 2.71 -13.71
C PHE A 126 -2.02 2.05 -14.45
N GLN A 127 -1.77 1.00 -15.24
CA GLN A 127 -2.84 0.23 -15.86
C GLN A 127 -3.63 -0.55 -14.80
N ALA A 128 -2.95 -1.14 -13.81
CA ALA A 128 -3.59 -1.79 -12.67
C ALA A 128 -4.44 -0.77 -11.88
N ALA A 129 -3.90 0.42 -11.61
CA ALA A 129 -4.62 1.50 -10.95
C ALA A 129 -5.88 1.93 -11.72
N ASN A 130 -5.81 2.04 -13.05
CA ASN A 130 -6.99 2.34 -13.87
C ASN A 130 -8.07 1.25 -13.74
N GLN A 131 -7.69 -0.03 -13.76
CA GLN A 131 -8.64 -1.14 -13.56
C GLN A 131 -9.26 -1.12 -12.16
N LEU A 132 -8.45 -0.85 -11.13
CA LEU A 132 -8.93 -0.74 -9.75
C LEU A 132 -9.96 0.39 -9.59
N ASN A 133 -9.76 1.50 -10.31
CA ASN A 133 -10.64 2.67 -10.35
C ASN A 133 -11.81 2.55 -11.34
N GLY A 134 -11.95 1.44 -12.09
CA GLY A 134 -13.01 1.26 -13.07
C GLY A 134 -12.90 2.14 -14.31
N LEU A 135 -11.67 2.50 -14.71
CA LEU A 135 -11.34 3.34 -15.86
C LEU A 135 -10.80 2.52 -17.06
N ALA A 136 -11.10 1.23 -17.10
CA ALA A 136 -10.60 0.29 -18.11
C ALA A 136 -11.40 0.34 -19.41
#